data_AF-A0A7K3Y7F6-F1
#
_entry.id   AF-A0A7K3Y7F6-F1
#
_cell.length_a   1.000
_cell.length_b   1.000
_cell.length_c   1.000
_cell.angle_alpha   90.00
_cell.angle_beta   90.00
_cell.angle_gamma   90.00
#
_symmetry.space_group_name_H-M   'P 1'
#
loop_
_entity.id
_entity.type
_entity.pdbx_description
1 polymer ?
#
loop_
_entity_poly.entity_id
_entity_poly.type
_entity_poly.pdbx_seq_one_letter_code
_entity_poly.pdbx_strand_id
1 'polypeptide(L)'
;FVSLITGSTPLKKQEWSLANQMTARSLMVIARHGGPRCCKRDSWLAIRTATTFLQERFGITLPVQEMLRCEFSDINRECLQEACPFHAGHPNR
;
A
#
# COMPACT_ATOMS: atom_id res chain seq x y z
N PHE A 1 0.58 11.69 -0.13
CA PHE A 1 0.20 12.21 1.21
C PHE A 1 1.41 12.70 2.01
N VAL A 2 2.57 12.02 1.98
CA VAL A 2 3.77 12.45 2.73
C VAL A 2 4.16 13.91 2.46
N SER A 3 4.07 14.35 1.20
CA SER A 3 4.32 15.75 0.84
C SER A 3 3.43 16.75 1.57
N LEU A 4 2.17 16.40 1.85
CA LEU A 4 1.21 17.26 2.54
C LEU A 4 1.55 17.37 4.02
N ILE A 5 1.77 16.24 4.70
CA ILE A 5 2.00 16.22 6.15
C ILE A 5 3.36 16.81 6.56
N THR A 6 4.32 16.87 5.64
CA THR A 6 5.65 17.47 5.87
C THR A 6 5.78 18.88 5.29
N GLY A 7 4.75 19.38 4.59
CA GLY A 7 4.85 20.62 3.82
C GLY A 7 6.00 20.59 2.82
N SER A 8 6.21 19.46 2.15
CA SER A 8 7.28 19.27 1.17
C SER A 8 7.09 20.20 -0.03
N THR A 9 8.17 20.80 -0.52
CA THR A 9 8.24 21.52 -1.80
C THR A 9 9.40 20.96 -2.62
N PRO A 10 9.51 21.28 -3.92
CA PRO A 10 10.65 20.84 -4.74
C PRO A 10 12.03 21.31 -4.24
N LEU A 11 12.08 22.37 -3.41
CA LEU A 11 13.34 22.92 -2.88
C LEU A 11 13.75 22.30 -1.52
N LYS A 12 12.82 21.64 -0.82
CA LYS A 12 13.10 20.98 0.45
C LYS A 12 13.85 19.67 0.19
N LYS A 13 14.99 19.45 0.84
CA LYS A 13 15.82 18.26 0.59
C LYS A 13 15.25 16.99 1.22
N GLN A 14 15.00 17.03 2.53
CA GLN A 14 14.65 15.84 3.30
C GLN A 14 13.21 15.38 3.05
N GLU A 15 12.26 16.31 3.07
CA GLU A 15 10.84 16.06 2.93
C GLU A 15 10.48 15.58 1.52
N TRP A 16 11.14 16.16 0.50
CA TRP A 16 11.01 15.70 -0.88
C TRP A 16 11.55 14.28 -1.03
N SER A 17 12.69 13.98 -0.41
CA SER A 17 13.25 12.62 -0.38
C SER A 17 12.29 11.64 0.32
N LEU A 18 11.70 12.01 1.45
CA LEU A 18 10.73 11.17 2.17
C LEU A 18 9.48 10.88 1.33
N ALA A 19 8.95 11.88 0.61
CA ALA A 19 7.79 11.68 -0.26
C ALA A 19 8.08 10.71 -1.41
N ASN A 20 9.26 10.82 -2.02
CA ASN A 20 9.70 9.89 -3.06
C ASN A 20 9.98 8.48 -2.50
N GLN A 21 10.60 8.37 -1.33
CA GLN A 21 10.84 7.07 -0.68
C GLN A 21 9.54 6.32 -0.36
N MET A 22 8.52 7.00 0.18
CA MET A 22 7.22 6.36 0.44
C MET A 22 6.58 5.85 -0.85
N THR A 23 6.64 6.68 -1.92
CA THR A 23 6.12 6.32 -3.24
C THR A 23 6.87 5.11 -3.81
N ALA A 24 8.20 5.14 -3.82
CA ALA A 24 9.04 4.06 -4.32
C ALA A 24 8.84 2.74 -3.56
N ARG A 25 8.72 2.79 -2.22
CA ARG A 25 8.44 1.59 -1.41
C ARG A 25 7.08 0.99 -1.76
N SER A 26 6.07 1.81 -1.94
CA SER A 26 4.72 1.34 -2.33
C SER A 26 4.75 0.67 -3.70
N LEU A 27 5.41 1.31 -4.67
CA LEU A 27 5.58 0.74 -6.01
C LEU A 27 6.39 -0.56 -5.98
N MET A 28 7.43 -0.66 -5.14
CA MET A 28 8.21 -1.88 -4.98
C MET A 28 7.36 -3.03 -4.43
N VAL A 29 6.52 -2.77 -3.41
CA VAL A 29 5.62 -3.79 -2.85
C VAL A 29 4.58 -4.24 -3.89
N ILE A 30 4.00 -3.30 -4.64
CA ILE A 30 3.06 -3.60 -5.72
C ILE A 30 3.74 -4.44 -6.81
N ALA A 31 4.93 -4.04 -7.27
CA ALA A 31 5.68 -4.73 -8.31
C ALA A 31 6.04 -6.17 -7.91
N ARG A 32 6.44 -6.39 -6.65
CA ARG A 32 6.73 -7.73 -6.12
C ARG A 32 5.50 -8.65 -6.08
N HIS A 33 4.30 -8.08 -5.99
CA HIS A 33 3.08 -8.87 -6.04
C HIS A 33 2.74 -9.33 -7.46
N GLY A 34 3.13 -8.56 -8.47
CA GLY A 34 2.91 -8.91 -9.87
C GLY A 34 1.51 -8.57 -10.42
N GLY A 35 1.32 -8.92 -11.69
CA GLY A 35 0.10 -8.66 -12.46
C GLY A 35 -0.87 -9.85 -12.52
N PRO A 36 -2.07 -9.66 -13.12
CA PRO A 36 -2.57 -8.41 -13.72
C PRO A 36 -2.90 -7.35 -12.67
N ARG A 37 -2.86 -6.07 -13.03
CA ARG A 37 -3.14 -4.94 -12.12
C ARG A 37 -4.51 -5.11 -11.47
N CYS A 38 -4.60 -4.90 -10.16
CA CYS A 38 -5.87 -4.80 -9.44
C CYS A 38 -5.87 -3.56 -8.56
N CYS A 39 -6.76 -2.58 -8.86
CA CYS A 39 -6.79 -1.30 -8.15
C CYS A 39 -7.00 -1.47 -6.64
N LYS A 40 -7.77 -2.48 -6.22
CA LYS A 40 -8.04 -2.75 -4.81
C LYS A 40 -6.81 -3.29 -4.10
N ARG A 41 -6.18 -4.32 -4.68
CA ARG A 41 -4.94 -4.91 -4.18
C ARG A 41 -3.83 -3.88 -4.06
N ASP A 42 -3.59 -3.11 -5.13
CA ASP A 42 -2.54 -2.09 -5.16
C ASP A 42 -2.79 -1.02 -4.10
N SER A 43 -4.05 -0.61 -3.91
CA SER A 43 -4.43 0.38 -2.89
C SER A 43 -4.17 -0.13 -1.48
N TRP A 44 -4.56 -1.38 -1.16
CA TRP A 44 -4.33 -1.94 0.17
C TRP A 44 -2.85 -2.18 0.46
N LEU A 45 -2.08 -2.65 -0.52
CA LEU A 45 -0.62 -2.77 -0.40
C LEU A 45 0.03 -1.41 -0.14
N ALA A 46 -0.38 -0.37 -0.87
CA ALA A 46 0.12 0.99 -0.68
C ALA A 46 -0.26 1.56 0.70
N ILE A 47 -1.49 1.33 1.17
CA ILE A 47 -1.93 1.77 2.50
C ILE A 47 -1.13 1.07 3.60
N ARG A 48 -0.99 -0.26 3.55
CA ARG A 48 -0.16 -1.00 4.53
C ARG A 48 1.30 -0.53 4.50
N THR A 49 1.82 -0.24 3.32
CA THR A 49 3.17 0.33 3.18
C THR A 49 3.26 1.71 3.82
N ALA A 50 2.23 2.55 3.65
CA ALA A 50 2.13 3.88 4.24
C ALA A 50 2.12 3.83 5.78
N THR A 51 1.34 2.91 6.37
CA THR A 51 1.25 2.76 7.83
C THR A 51 2.59 2.33 8.43
N THR A 52 3.27 1.36 7.79
CA THR A 52 4.63 0.97 8.20
C THR A 52 5.62 2.11 8.03
N PHE A 53 5.55 2.86 6.92
CA PHE A 53 6.42 4.01 6.67
C PHE A 53 6.24 5.11 7.73
N LEU A 54 5.00 5.37 8.14
CA LEU A 54 4.69 6.34 9.19
C LEU A 54 5.27 5.94 10.53
N GLN A 55 5.15 4.66 10.91
CA GLN A 55 5.76 4.15 12.13
C GLN A 55 7.28 4.31 12.11
N GLU A 56 7.93 3.89 11.03
CA GLU A 56 9.40 3.87 10.93
C GLU A 56 10.02 5.27 10.82
N ARG A 57 9.36 6.20 10.12
CA ARG A 57 9.93 7.53 9.80
C ARG A 57 9.42 8.66 10.67
N PHE A 58 8.24 8.51 11.26
CA PHE A 58 7.58 9.56 12.04
C PHE A 58 7.16 9.10 13.44
N GLY A 59 7.32 7.82 13.78
CA GLY A 59 6.87 7.27 15.07
C GLY A 59 5.35 7.26 15.22
N ILE A 60 4.60 7.40 14.13
CA ILE A 60 3.13 7.46 14.15
C ILE A 60 2.57 6.06 13.87
N THR A 61 1.86 5.51 14.85
CA THR A 61 1.10 4.28 14.69
C THR A 61 -0.32 4.60 14.25
N LEU A 62 -0.75 4.03 13.13
CA LEU A 62 -2.15 4.03 12.71
C LEU A 62 -2.77 2.64 12.94
N PRO A 63 -4.04 2.56 13.36
CA PRO A 63 -4.71 1.27 13.47
C PRO A 63 -4.81 0.62 12.09
N VAL A 64 -4.41 -0.64 12.00
CA VAL A 64 -4.50 -1.46 10.78
C VAL A 64 -5.33 -2.69 11.09
N GLN A 65 -6.34 -2.94 10.27
CA GLN A 65 -7.06 -4.20 10.32
C GLN A 65 -6.16 -5.32 9.80
N GLU A 66 -5.80 -6.28 10.65
CA GLU A 66 -4.89 -7.37 10.30
C GLU A 66 -5.45 -8.25 9.17
N MET A 67 -6.76 -8.57 9.26
CA MET A 67 -7.47 -9.38 8.27
C MET A 67 -8.42 -8.50 7.44
N LEU A 68 -7.91 -7.92 6.37
CA LEU A 68 -8.71 -7.16 5.41
C LEU A 68 -9.30 -8.08 4.33
N ARG A 69 -10.62 -7.96 4.11
CA ARG A 69 -11.34 -8.70 3.05
C ARG A 69 -11.73 -7.85 1.86
N CYS A 70 -11.32 -8.30 0.68
CA CYS A 70 -11.81 -7.78 -0.58
C CYS A 70 -13.25 -8.25 -0.82
N GLU A 71 -14.16 -7.32 -1.04
CA GLU A 71 -15.57 -7.58 -1.40
C GLU A 71 -15.83 -7.39 -2.90
N PHE A 72 -14.77 -7.14 -3.69
CA PHE A 72 -14.84 -6.84 -5.12
C PHE A 72 -14.30 -7.96 -6.00
N SER A 73 -14.01 -9.14 -5.42
CA SER A 73 -13.48 -10.30 -6.16
C SER A 73 -14.39 -10.72 -7.31
N ASP A 74 -15.70 -10.67 -7.08
CA ASP A 74 -16.70 -11.29 -7.95
C ASP A 74 -17.01 -10.43 -9.18
N ILE A 75 -16.63 -9.15 -9.15
CA ILE A 75 -16.86 -8.20 -10.25
C ILE A 75 -15.59 -7.89 -11.06
N ASN A 76 -14.43 -8.43 -10.65
CA ASN A 76 -13.16 -8.21 -11.33
C ASN A 76 -12.78 -9.44 -12.17
N ARG A 77 -12.88 -9.32 -13.50
CA ARG A 77 -12.62 -10.43 -14.43
C ARG A 77 -11.17 -10.91 -14.38
N GLU A 78 -10.25 -10.02 -14.01
CA GLU A 78 -8.81 -10.29 -13.87
C GLU A 78 -8.42 -10.57 -12.40
N CYS A 79 -9.38 -10.92 -11.54
CA CYS A 79 -9.09 -11.26 -10.15
C CYS A 79 -8.21 -12.52 -10.05
N LEU A 80 -7.22 -12.47 -9.16
CA LEU A 80 -6.34 -13.61 -8.86
C LEU A 80 -6.96 -14.62 -7.89
N GLN A 81 -8.19 -14.39 -7.41
CA GLN A 81 -8.91 -15.26 -6.47
C GLN A 81 -8.01 -15.64 -5.27
N GLU A 82 -7.88 -16.92 -4.91
CA GLU A 82 -7.12 -17.42 -3.76
C GLU A 82 -5.62 -17.05 -3.79
N ALA A 83 -5.07 -16.72 -4.96
CA ALA A 83 -3.71 -16.21 -5.07
C ALA A 83 -3.57 -14.73 -4.61
N CYS A 84 -4.68 -14.01 -4.44
CA CYS A 84 -4.68 -12.67 -3.86
C CYS A 84 -4.74 -12.73 -2.32
N PRO A 85 -3.86 -12.04 -1.59
CA PRO A 85 -3.82 -12.07 -0.12
C PRO A 85 -5.07 -11.44 0.53
N PHE A 86 -5.82 -10.65 -0.24
CA PHE A 86 -7.05 -10.01 0.23
C PHE A 86 -8.31 -10.80 -0.14
N HIS A 87 -8.20 -11.92 -0.86
CA HIS A 87 -9.34 -12.77 -1.18
C HIS A 87 -9.82 -13.56 0.05
N ALA A 88 -11.12 -13.86 0.12
CA ALA A 88 -11.72 -14.56 1.26
C ALA A 88 -11.17 -15.99 1.45
N GLY A 89 -10.85 -16.68 0.35
CA GLY A 89 -10.29 -18.03 0.35
C GLY A 89 -8.76 -18.12 0.38
N HIS A 90 -8.04 -17.03 0.73
CA HIS A 90 -6.57 -17.08 0.76
C HIS A 90 -6.08 -18.02 1.88
N PRO A 91 -5.16 -18.98 1.62
CA PRO A 91 -4.82 -20.07 2.54
C PRO A 91 -4.10 -19.65 3.83
N ASN A 92 -3.47 -18.47 3.86
CA ASN A 92 -2.75 -17.94 5.03
C ASN A 92 -3.49 -16.77 5.67
N ARG A 93 -4.82 -16.83 5.72
CA ARG A 93 -5.66 -15.86 6.43
C ARG A 93 -5.81 -16.17 7.90
#